data_AF-A0A2H3BL12-F1
#
_entry.id   AF-A0A2H3BL12-F1
#
_cell.length_a   1.000
_cell.length_b   1.000
_cell.length_c   1.000
_cell.angle_alpha   90.00
_cell.angle_beta   90.00
_cell.angle_gamma   90.00
#
_symmetry.space_group_name_H-M   'P 1'
#
loop_
_entity.id
_entity.type
_entity.pdbx_description
1 polymer ?
#
loop_
_entity_poly.entity_id
_entity_poly.type
_entity_poly.pdbx_seq_one_letter_code
_entity_poly.pdbx_strand_id
1 'polypeptide(L)' 'FDRSSPSPKVQRTFKNMSRAEASMFTQLRTGHVPLNAYLFRSRAALSPNCPHCNVPETVTHFLLVCRRYSEER' A
#
# COMPACT_ATOMS: atom_id res chain seq x y z
N PHE A 1 12.18 -22.57 -3.42
CA PHE A 1 10.91 -21.90 -3.72
C PHE A 1 9.80 -22.93 -3.66
N ASP A 2 8.80 -22.71 -2.81
CA ASP A 2 7.61 -23.54 -2.79
C ASP A 2 6.80 -23.30 -4.08
N ARG A 3 6.45 -24.37 -4.79
CA ARG A 3 5.65 -24.33 -6.02
C ARG A 3 4.18 -24.69 -5.77
N SER A 4 3.80 -24.92 -4.52
CA SER A 4 2.44 -25.22 -4.14
C SER A 4 1.52 -24.04 -4.49
N SER A 5 0.29 -24.37 -4.87
CA SER A 5 -0.71 -23.32 -5.11
C SER A 5 -1.09 -22.62 -3.81
N PRO A 6 -1.34 -21.30 -3.83
CA PRO A 6 -1.84 -20.58 -2.67
C PRO A 6 -3.13 -21.22 -2.14
N SER A 7 -3.37 -21.10 -0.83
CA SER A 7 -4.57 -21.68 -0.22
C SER A 7 -5.86 -21.21 -0.92
N PRO A 8 -6.92 -22.04 -0.95
CA PRO A 8 -8.20 -21.67 -1.56
C PRO A 8 -8.77 -20.35 -1.02
N LYS A 9 -8.48 -20.01 0.25
CA LYS A 9 -8.88 -18.74 0.87
C LYS A 9 -8.23 -17.54 0.17
N VAL A 10 -6.94 -17.62 -0.14
CA VAL A 10 -6.21 -16.57 -0.86
C VAL A 10 -6.74 -16.43 -2.28
N GLN A 11 -6.95 -17.55 -2.98
CA GLN A 11 -7.49 -17.53 -4.35
C GLN A 11 -8.87 -16.88 -4.43
N ARG A 12 -9.75 -17.13 -3.45
CA ARG A 12 -11.08 -16.49 -3.39
C ARG A 12 -10.99 -14.97 -3.25
N THR A 13 -10.05 -14.46 -2.45
CA THR A 13 -9.85 -13.01 -2.28
C THR A 13 -9.55 -12.31 -3.60
N PHE A 14 -8.81 -12.97 -4.50
CA PHE A 14 -8.37 -12.38 -5.78
C PHE A 14 -9.16 -12.88 -6.99
N LYS A 15 -10.24 -13.65 -6.79
CA LYS A 15 -10.95 -14.39 -7.85
C LYS A 15 -11.37 -13.54 -9.05
N ASN A 16 -11.73 -12.27 -8.81
CA ASN A 16 -12.23 -11.35 -9.83
C ASN A 16 -11.27 -10.16 -10.07
N MET A 17 -10.00 -10.34 -9.72
CA MET A 17 -9.01 -9.28 -9.74
C MET A 17 -7.95 -9.60 -10.79
N SER A 18 -7.59 -8.63 -11.62
CA SER A 18 -6.45 -8.76 -12.51
C SER A 18 -5.15 -8.91 -11.70
N ARG A 19 -4.10 -9.42 -12.34
CA ARG A 19 -2.78 -9.52 -11.69
C ARG A 19 -2.29 -8.16 -11.16
N ALA A 20 -2.56 -7.09 -11.89
CA ALA A 20 -2.16 -5.74 -11.53
C ALA A 20 -2.89 -5.25 -10.27
N GLU A 21 -4.22 -5.41 -10.23
CA GLU A 21 -5.03 -5.05 -9.07
C GLU A 21 -4.67 -5.91 -7.85
N ALA A 22 -4.40 -7.22 -8.03
CA ALA A 22 -4.00 -8.12 -6.94
C ALA A 22 -2.65 -7.73 -6.35
N SER A 23 -1.71 -7.31 -7.22
CA SER A 23 -0.41 -6.76 -6.80
C SER A 23 -0.61 -5.47 -6.01
N MET A 24 -1.40 -4.52 -6.53
CA MET A 24 -1.69 -3.26 -5.86
C MET A 24 -2.35 -3.48 -4.49
N PHE A 25 -3.37 -4.34 -4.43
CA PHE A 25 -4.04 -4.71 -3.18
C PHE A 25 -3.06 -5.30 -2.17
N THR A 26 -2.19 -6.22 -2.61
CA THR A 26 -1.18 -6.82 -1.73
C THR A 26 -0.20 -5.79 -1.20
N GLN A 27 0.27 -4.88 -2.06
CA GLN A 27 1.17 -3.79 -1.67
C GLN A 27 0.49 -2.85 -0.66
N LEU A 28 -0.76 -2.46 -0.89
CA LEU A 28 -1.53 -1.63 0.04
C LEU A 28 -1.73 -2.33 1.39
N ARG A 29 -2.11 -3.61 1.38
CA ARG A 29 -2.32 -4.40 2.61
C ARG A 29 -1.05 -4.59 3.44
N THR A 30 0.10 -4.68 2.78
CA THR A 30 1.39 -4.94 3.44
C THR A 30 2.20 -3.67 3.68
N GLY A 31 1.73 -2.51 3.19
CA GLY A 31 2.44 -1.24 3.29
C GLY A 31 3.70 -1.16 2.42
N HIS A 32 3.80 -1.99 1.38
CA HIS A 32 4.88 -1.98 0.37
C HIS A 32 4.49 -1.12 -0.86
N VAL A 33 3.90 0.04 -0.60
CA VAL A 33 3.57 1.03 -1.63
C VAL A 33 4.53 2.21 -1.52
N PRO A 34 4.81 2.94 -2.60
CA PRO A 34 5.77 4.04 -2.63
C PRO A 34 5.25 5.32 -1.94
N LEU A 35 4.81 5.21 -0.69
CA LEU A 35 4.51 6.33 0.20
C LEU A 35 5.75 6.71 1.01
N ASN A 36 5.83 7.94 1.50
CA ASN A 36 7.03 8.45 2.17
C ASN A 36 7.47 7.58 3.35
N ALA A 37 6.54 7.04 4.13
CA ALA A 37 6.90 6.16 5.25
C ALA A 37 7.57 4.85 4.80
N TYR A 38 7.22 4.31 3.62
CA TYR A 38 7.89 3.15 3.05
C TYR A 38 9.24 3.52 2.43
N LEU A 39 9.26 4.57 1.61
CA LEU A 39 10.44 5.04 0.89
C LEU A 39 11.55 5.53 1.82
N PHE A 40 11.18 6.10 2.97
CA PHE A 40 12.16 6.52 3.98
C PHE A 40 12.95 5.34 4.55
N ARG A 41 12.34 4.15 4.67
CA ARG A 41 13.04 2.93 5.16
C ARG A 41 14.17 2.49 4.23
N SER A 42 14.00 2.69 2.92
CA SER A 42 15.02 2.41 1.91
C SER A 42 15.89 3.61 1.56
N ARG A 43 15.76 4.74 2.29
CA ARG A 43 16.45 6.02 2.02
C ARG A 43 16.12 6.62 0.64
N ALA A 44 15.01 6.21 0.03
CA ALA A 44 14.51 6.74 -1.23
C ALA A 44 13.68 8.03 -1.05
N ALA A 45 13.26 8.34 0.18
CA ALA A 45 12.66 9.62 0.55
C ALA A 45 13.47 10.28 1.68
N LEU A 46 13.46 11.62 1.71
CA LEU A 46 14.18 12.42 2.71
C LEU A 46 13.49 12.45 4.08
N SER A 47 12.17 12.23 4.12
CA SER A 47 11.36 12.23 5.33
C SER A 47 10.26 11.18 5.22
N PRO A 48 9.84 10.54 6.32
CA PRO A 48 8.70 9.62 6.31
C PRO A 48 7.35 10.35 6.31
N ASN A 49 7.34 11.67 6.51
CA ASN A 49 6.12 12.43 6.75
C ASN A 49 5.39 12.83 5.47
N CYS A 50 4.06 12.93 5.55
CA CYS A 50 3.23 13.54 4.54
C CYS A 50 3.54 15.05 4.47
N PRO A 51 3.79 15.63 3.29
CA PRO A 51 4.10 17.05 3.13
C PRO A 51 2.99 17.98 3.64
N HIS A 52 1.74 17.51 3.65
CA HIS A 52 0.57 18.31 4.01
C HIS A 52 0.17 18.18 5.48
N CYS A 53 0.38 17.00 6.08
CA CYS A 53 -0.08 16.71 7.45
C CYS A 53 1.06 16.63 8.47
N ASN A 54 2.33 16.59 8.01
CA ASN A 54 3.53 16.44 8.82
C ASN A 54 3.51 15.26 9.82
N VAL A 55 2.81 14.19 9.45
CA VAL A 55 2.77 12.90 10.15
C VAL A 55 3.21 11.79 9.20
N PRO A 56 3.67 10.62 9.68
CA PRO A 56 4.12 9.54 8.81
C PRO A 56 3.08 9.17 7.73
N GLU A 57 3.50 9.21 6.47
CA GLU A 57 2.64 8.91 5.32
C GLU A 57 2.52 7.39 5.13
N THR A 58 1.67 6.79 5.95
CA THR A 58 1.31 5.36 5.87
C THR A 58 0.12 5.14 4.94
N VAL A 59 -0.15 3.89 4.56
CA VAL A 59 -1.36 3.54 3.77
C VAL A 59 -2.63 4.00 4.46
N THR A 60 -2.73 3.81 5.78
CA THR A 60 -3.87 4.27 6.58
C THR A 60 -4.00 5.78 6.54
N HIS A 61 -2.89 6.51 6.70
CA HIS A 61 -2.90 7.96 6.60
C HIS A 61 -3.37 8.41 5.22
N PHE A 62 -2.72 7.90 4.16
CA PHE A 62 -2.99 8.24 2.78
C PHE A 62 -4.45 7.96 2.38
N LEU A 63 -4.95 6.75 2.64
CA LEU A 63 -6.30 6.35 2.22
C LEU A 63 -7.41 6.89 3.10
N LEU A 64 -7.20 7.08 4.41
CA LEU A 64 -8.31 7.36 5.35
C LEU A 64 -8.26 8.76 5.95
N VAL A 65 -7.07 9.34 6.14
CA VAL A 65 -6.87 10.53 6.99
C VAL A 65 -6.42 11.76 6.22
N CYS A 66 -5.61 11.60 5.16
CA CYS A 66 -4.96 12.70 4.50
C CYS A 66 -5.99 13.60 3.81
N ARG A 67 -6.06 14.86 4.26
CA ARG A 67 -7.00 15.87 3.75
C ARG A 67 -6.72 16.28 2.32
N ARG A 68 -5.47 16.10 1.84
CA ARG A 68 -5.12 16.42 0.45
C ARG A 68 -5.77 15.45 -0.54
N TYR A 69 -5.89 14.18 -0.15
CA TYR A 69 -6.37 13.08 -0.98
C TYR A 69 -7.80 12.65 -0.61
N SER A 70 -8.53 13.48 0.15
CA SER A 70 -9.91 13.16 0.52
C SER A 70 -10.90 13.32 -0.64
N GLU A 71 -10.58 14.18 -1.60
CA GLU A 71 -11.44 14.45 -2.78
C GLU A 71 -11.20 13.48 -3.93
N GLU A 72 -10.01 12.87 -3.98
CA GLU A 72 -9.60 11.91 -5.02
C GLU A 72 -9.90 10.44 -4.63
N ARG A 73 -10.61 10.25 -3.50
CA ARG A 73 -11.04 8.95 -2.96
C ARG A 73 -12.40 8.56 -3.52
#